data_AF-C4KFX3-F1
#
_entry.id   AF-C4KFX3-F1
#
_cell.length_a   1.000
_cell.length_b   1.000
_cell.length_c   1.000
_cell.angle_alpha   90.00
_cell.angle_beta   90.00
_cell.angle_gamma   90.00
#
_symmetry.space_group_name_H-M   'P 1'
#
loop_
_entity.id
_entity.type
_entity.pdbx_description
1 polymer ?
#
loop_
_entity_poly.entity_id
_entity_poly.type
_entity_poly.pdbx_seq_one_letter_code
_entity_poly.pdbx_strand_id
1 'polypeptide(L)'
;MLILVYKDSKLNLYTTDLSLSEEEIERTWKIRWEIEKLHRDVKTLGMQDSSFLKRKRLQGYLVLFVMVVNTVRDLISSLNLKSVEELLRFVEIRLGGALGLMKIFKLR
;
A
#
# COMPACT_ATOMS: atom_id res chain seq x y z
N MET A 1 4.06 -0.51 27.56
CA MET A 1 2.59 -0.37 27.37
C MET A 1 2.33 1.08 27.05
N LEU A 2 1.85 1.39 25.84
CA LEU A 2 1.58 2.76 25.41
C LEU A 2 0.07 2.98 25.35
N ILE A 3 -0.43 4.01 26.02
CA ILE A 3 -1.85 4.39 26.00
C ILE A 3 -1.97 5.71 25.24
N LEU A 4 -2.58 5.64 24.06
CA LEU A 4 -2.89 6.81 23.24
C LEU A 4 -4.37 7.15 23.38
N VAL A 5 -4.71 8.43 23.25
CA VAL A 5 -6.11 8.87 23.13
C VAL A 5 -6.37 9.19 21.67
N TYR A 6 -7.28 8.45 21.03
CA TYR A 6 -7.65 8.66 19.63
C TYR A 6 -9.17 8.79 19.51
N LYS A 7 -9.65 9.92 18.98
CA LYS A 7 -11.08 10.24 18.82
C LYS A 7 -11.90 9.92 20.08
N ASP A 8 -11.48 10.48 21.20
CA ASP A 8 -12.14 10.35 22.51
C ASP A 8 -12.23 8.90 23.06
N SER A 9 -11.49 7.97 22.45
CA SER A 9 -11.39 6.57 22.89
C SER A 9 -9.96 6.25 23.33
N LYS A 10 -9.80 5.48 24.41
CA LYS A 10 -8.49 4.96 24.84
C LYS A 10 -8.05 3.86 23.90
N LEU A 11 -6.89 4.04 23.27
CA LEU A 11 -6.24 3.08 22.40
C LEU A 11 -5.00 2.53 23.11
N ASN A 12 -5.02 1.24 23.45
CA ASN A 12 -3.87 0.56 24.03
C ASN A 12 -3.08 -0.13 22.92
N LEU A 13 -1.81 0.25 22.76
CA LEU A 13 -0.90 -0.36 21.79
C LEU A 13 0.10 -1.29 22.48
N TYR A 14 0.26 -2.47 21.90
CA TYR A 14 1.15 -3.52 22.37
C TYR A 14 2.09 -3.91 21.24
N THR A 15 3.37 -4.10 21.58
CA THR A 15 4.39 -4.61 20.67
C THR A 15 5.18 -5.70 21.39
N THR A 16 5.63 -6.70 20.65
CA THR A 16 6.59 -7.70 21.11
C THR A 16 8.04 -7.27 20.85
N ASP A 17 8.24 -6.26 20.02
CA ASP A 17 9.55 -5.67 19.74
C ASP A 17 9.85 -4.58 20.78
N LEU A 18 10.81 -4.87 21.66
CA LEU A 18 11.23 -3.98 22.75
C LEU A 18 12.17 -2.87 22.30
N SER A 19 12.65 -2.91 21.05
CA SER A 19 13.57 -1.90 20.50
C SER A 19 12.85 -0.67 19.92
N LEU A 20 11.54 -0.78 19.69
CA LEU A 20 10.74 0.29 19.09
C LEU A 20 10.46 1.40 20.10
N SER A 21 10.66 2.65 19.66
CA SER A 21 10.19 3.83 20.37
C SER A 21 8.66 3.95 20.33
N GLU A 22 8.09 4.72 21.25
CA GLU A 22 6.66 5.00 21.31
C GLU A 22 6.14 5.62 20.01
N GLU A 23 6.92 6.52 19.41
CA GLU A 23 6.61 7.18 18.14
C GLU A 23 6.57 6.19 16.97
N GLU A 24 7.48 5.21 16.94
CA GLU A 24 7.50 4.16 15.92
C GLU A 24 6.31 3.20 16.07
N ILE A 25 5.94 2.87 17.30
CA ILE A 25 4.75 2.05 17.59
C ILE A 25 3.48 2.77 17.11
N GLU A 26 3.33 4.06 17.43
CA GLU A 26 2.19 4.87 16.97
C GLU A 26 2.16 4.99 15.45
N ARG A 27 3.31 5.29 14.82
CA ARG A 27 3.41 5.39 13.35
C ARG A 27 3.02 4.08 12.68
N THR A 28 3.49 2.95 13.20
CA THR A 28 3.15 1.61 12.70
C THR A 28 1.65 1.34 12.80
N TRP A 29 1.02 1.67 13.93
CA TRP A 29 -0.43 1.55 14.09
C TRP A 29 -1.21 2.44 13.11
N LYS A 30 -0.79 3.70 12.94
CA LYS A 30 -1.42 4.62 11.96
C LYS A 30 -1.38 4.06 10.54
N ILE A 31 -0.22 3.56 10.11
CA ILE A 31 -0.07 2.94 8.78
C ILE A 31 -1.03 1.76 8.61
N ARG A 32 -1.10 0.87 9.61
CA ARG A 32 -2.04 -0.25 9.59
C ARG A 32 -3.48 0.22 9.45
N TRP A 33 -3.88 1.26 10.18
CA TRP A 33 -5.24 1.79 10.11
C TRP A 33 -5.58 2.40 8.75
N GLU A 34 -4.62 3.09 8.11
CA GLU A 34 -4.79 3.58 6.74
C GLU A 34 -4.98 2.44 5.74
N ILE A 35 -4.28 1.31 5.89
CA ILE A 35 -4.51 0.11 5.08
C ILE A 35 -5.93 -0.44 5.29
N GLU A 36 -6.40 -0.51 6.53
CA GLU A 36 -7.78 -0.96 6.81
C GLU A 36 -8.83 -0.01 6.22
N LYS A 37 -8.56 1.30 6.19
CA LYS A 37 -9.40 2.30 5.52
C LYS A 37 -9.44 2.07 4.01
N LEU A 38 -8.27 1.89 3.38
CA LEU A 38 -8.17 1.56 1.96
C LEU A 38 -8.99 0.31 1.61
N HIS A 39 -8.91 -0.75 2.41
CA HIS A 39 -9.75 -1.94 2.21
C HIS A 39 -11.24 -1.62 2.25
N ARG A 40 -11.71 -0.79 3.19
CA ARG A 40 -13.12 -0.38 3.25
C ARG A 40 -13.54 0.44 2.03
N ASP A 41 -12.67 1.30 1.53
CA ASP A 41 -12.94 2.14 0.37
C ASP A 41 -13.04 1.28 -0.91
N VAL A 42 -12.10 0.34 -1.10
CA VAL A 42 -12.13 -0.64 -2.21
C VAL A 42 -13.42 -1.47 -2.19
N LYS A 43 -13.86 -1.93 -1.01
CA LYS A 43 -15.16 -2.64 -0.86
C LYS A 43 -16.34 -1.74 -1.21
N THR A 44 -16.32 -0.49 -0.75
CA THR A 44 -17.37 0.49 -1.03
C THR A 44 -17.48 0.75 -2.54
N LEU A 45 -16.36 0.78 -3.24
CA LEU A 45 -16.29 0.90 -4.70
C LEU A 45 -16.74 -0.38 -5.45
N GLY A 46 -17.09 -1.45 -4.72
CA GLY A 46 -17.67 -2.67 -5.27
C GLY A 46 -16.66 -3.58 -5.94
N MET A 47 -15.37 -3.43 -5.65
CA MET A 47 -14.25 -4.10 -6.32
C MET A 47 -13.92 -5.49 -5.77
N GLN A 48 -14.87 -6.13 -5.09
CA GLN A 48 -14.70 -7.46 -4.50
C GLN A 48 -14.98 -8.59 -5.50
N ASP A 49 -15.70 -8.31 -6.59
CA ASP A 49 -16.06 -9.29 -7.63
C ASP A 49 -15.53 -8.86 -9.00
N SER A 50 -15.28 -9.83 -9.89
CA SER A 50 -14.67 -9.64 -11.21
C SER A 50 -15.58 -9.10 -12.33
N SER A 51 -16.85 -8.76 -12.05
CA SER A 51 -17.82 -8.30 -13.06
C SER A 51 -18.01 -6.78 -13.08
N PHE A 52 -17.90 -6.17 -14.27
CA PHE A 52 -17.91 -4.73 -14.52
C PHE A 52 -19.30 -4.12 -14.81
N LEU A 53 -20.39 -4.89 -14.72
CA LEU A 53 -21.72 -4.47 -15.17
C LEU A 53 -22.37 -3.33 -14.37
N LYS A 54 -21.74 -2.83 -13.30
CA LYS A 54 -22.30 -1.78 -12.41
C LYS A 54 -21.45 -0.51 -12.47
N ARG A 55 -22.09 0.66 -12.65
CA ARG A 55 -21.45 2.00 -12.71
C ARG A 55 -20.50 2.28 -11.53
N LYS A 56 -20.89 1.90 -10.31
CA LYS A 56 -20.08 2.05 -9.10
C LYS A 56 -18.74 1.30 -9.19
N ARG A 57 -18.75 0.12 -9.82
CA ARG A 57 -17.54 -0.69 -10.04
C ARG A 57 -16.65 -0.06 -11.08
N LEU A 58 -17.21 0.41 -12.20
CA LEU A 58 -16.44 1.14 -13.21
C LEU A 58 -15.71 2.35 -12.60
N GLN A 59 -16.40 3.12 -11.75
CA GLN A 59 -15.78 4.21 -10.99
C GLN A 59 -14.64 3.70 -10.10
N GLY A 60 -14.84 2.60 -9.37
CA GLY A 60 -13.78 1.97 -8.59
C GLY A 60 -12.54 1.60 -9.41
N TYR A 61 -12.75 0.97 -10.56
CA TYR A 61 -11.65 0.60 -11.47
C TYR A 61 -10.92 1.81 -12.03
N LEU A 62 -11.63 2.89 -12.39
CA LEU A 62 -10.99 4.13 -12.83
C LEU A 62 -10.13 4.75 -11.72
N VAL A 63 -10.63 4.73 -10.47
CA VAL A 63 -9.87 5.21 -9.31
C VAL A 63 -8.60 4.37 -9.07
N LEU A 64 -8.69 3.03 -9.11
CA LEU A 64 -7.49 2.18 -9.02
C LEU A 64 -6.54 2.40 -10.19
N PHE A 65 -7.06 2.54 -11.42
CA PHE A 65 -6.23 2.80 -12.60
C PHE A 65 -5.42 4.08 -12.44
N VAL A 66 -6.06 5.17 -12.01
CA VAL A 66 -5.37 6.44 -11.73
C VAL A 66 -4.32 6.27 -10.63
N MET A 67 -4.62 5.54 -9.55
CA MET A 67 -3.65 5.26 -8.48
C MET A 67 -2.43 4.50 -8.99
N VAL A 68 -2.62 3.45 -9.81
CA VAL A 68 -1.52 2.66 -10.38
C VAL A 68 -0.68 3.51 -11.33
N VAL A 69 -1.33 4.28 -12.22
CA VAL A 69 -0.62 5.16 -13.17
C VAL A 69 0.23 6.19 -12.44
N ASN A 70 -0.32 6.84 -11.41
CA ASN A 70 0.44 7.80 -10.60
C ASN A 70 1.60 7.12 -9.86
N THR A 71 1.36 5.96 -9.25
CA THR A 71 2.42 5.21 -8.55
C THR A 71 3.55 4.82 -9.51
N VAL A 72 3.23 4.35 -10.72
CA VAL A 72 4.23 4.01 -11.75
C VAL A 72 5.00 5.26 -12.17
N ARG A 73 4.32 6.40 -12.35
CA ARG A 73 4.97 7.67 -12.68
C ARG A 73 5.94 8.11 -11.59
N ASP A 74 5.51 8.07 -10.34
CA ASP A 74 6.33 8.45 -9.18
C ASP A 74 7.54 7.53 -9.05
N LEU A 75 7.36 6.23 -9.31
CA LEU A 75 8.45 5.25 -9.31
C LEU A 75 9.47 5.52 -10.43
N ILE A 76 9.01 5.80 -11.65
CA ILE A 76 9.88 6.19 -12.78
C ILE A 76 10.70 7.43 -12.40
N SER A 77 10.06 8.44 -11.83
CA SER A 77 10.74 9.67 -11.38
C SER A 77 11.75 9.39 -10.27
N SER A 78 11.37 8.58 -9.27
CA SER A 78 12.21 8.30 -8.10
C SER A 78 13.45 7.47 -8.45
N LEU A 79 13.34 6.63 -9.48
CA LEU A 79 14.44 5.82 -10.00
C LEU A 79 15.22 6.53 -11.12
N ASN A 80 14.88 7.78 -11.44
CA ASN A 80 15.46 8.57 -12.53
C ASN A 80 15.44 7.84 -13.89
N LEU A 81 14.33 7.16 -14.17
CA LEU A 81 14.08 6.45 -15.42
C LEU A 81 13.31 7.35 -16.39
N LYS A 82 13.43 7.08 -17.69
CA LYS A 82 12.81 7.88 -18.75
C LYS A 82 11.51 7.29 -19.27
N SER A 83 11.23 6.03 -18.98
CA SER A 83 10.05 5.34 -19.51
C SER A 83 9.63 4.13 -18.69
N VAL A 84 8.41 3.65 -18.95
CA VAL A 84 7.90 2.38 -18.40
C VAL A 84 8.76 1.20 -18.85
N GLU A 85 9.30 1.24 -20.07
CA GLU A 85 10.17 0.18 -20.58
C GLU A 85 11.50 0.10 -19.81
N GLU A 86 12.06 1.25 -19.43
CA GLU A 86 13.23 1.29 -18.55
C GLU A 86 12.91 0.75 -17.15
N LEU A 87 11.71 1.03 -16.62
CA LEU A 87 11.25 0.45 -15.36
C LEU A 87 11.15 -1.08 -15.43
N LEU A 88 10.57 -1.61 -16.51
CA LEU A 88 10.48 -3.07 -16.70
C LEU A 88 11.86 -3.71 -16.80
N ARG A 89 12.79 -3.11 -17.56
CA ARG A 89 14.18 -3.57 -17.63
C ARG A 89 14.88 -3.51 -16.28
N PHE A 90 14.65 -2.45 -15.51
CA PHE A 90 15.19 -2.32 -14.16
C PHE A 90 14.70 -3.46 -13.26
N VAL A 91 13.40 -3.75 -13.26
CA VAL A 91 12.82 -4.86 -12.49
C VAL A 91 13.44 -6.19 -12.90
N GLU A 92 13.53 -6.46 -14.21
CA GLU A 92 14.06 -7.72 -14.70
C GLU A 92 15.54 -7.92 -14.33
N ILE A 93 16.38 -6.92 -14.61
CA ILE A 93 17.83 -7.02 -14.45
C ILE A 93 18.26 -6.86 -12.99
N ARG A 94 17.68 -5.90 -12.27
CA ARG A 94 18.15 -5.49 -10.93
C ARG A 94 17.38 -6.17 -9.81
N LEU A 95 16.10 -6.47 -10.03
CA LEU A 95 15.24 -7.08 -9.02
C LEU A 95 14.94 -8.55 -9.32
N GLY A 96 15.49 -9.14 -10.39
CA GLY A 96 15.30 -10.55 -10.74
C GLY A 96 13.88 -10.86 -11.23
N GLY A 97 13.26 -9.89 -11.90
CA GLY A 97 11.92 -10.00 -12.45
C GLY A 97 10.85 -10.21 -11.37
N ALA A 98 9.73 -10.81 -11.77
CA ALA A 98 8.61 -11.07 -10.87
C ALA A 98 9.02 -11.95 -9.66
N LEU A 99 9.89 -12.95 -9.88
CA LEU A 99 10.32 -13.86 -8.82
C LEU A 99 11.19 -13.18 -7.78
N GLY A 100 12.13 -12.32 -8.19
CA GLY A 100 12.97 -11.60 -7.24
C GLY A 100 12.21 -10.48 -6.51
N LEU A 101 11.26 -9.81 -7.17
CA LEU A 101 10.28 -8.94 -6.48
C LEU A 101 9.53 -9.70 -5.39
N MET A 102 8.96 -10.87 -5.71
CA MET A 102 8.25 -11.70 -4.72
C MET A 102 9.14 -12.08 -3.54
N LYS A 103 10.44 -12.34 -3.75
CA LYS A 103 11.39 -12.62 -2.66
C LYS A 103 11.60 -11.40 -1.77
N ILE A 104 11.75 -10.20 -2.34
CA ILE A 104 11.86 -8.95 -1.57
C ILE A 104 10.64 -8.76 -0.66
N PHE A 105 9.43 -8.98 -1.17
CA PHE A 105 8.21 -8.84 -0.38
C PHE A 105 7.97 -9.98 0.63
N LYS A 106 8.58 -11.15 0.41
CA LYS A 106 8.55 -12.27 1.36
C LYS A 106 9.66 -12.20 2.41
N LEU A 107 10.66 -11.35 2.23
CA LEU A 107 11.77 -11.15 3.14
C LEU A 107 11.49 -9.96 4.06
N ARG A 108 10.56 -10.18 4.99
CA ARG A 108 10.49 -9.54 6.31
C ARG A 108 9.65 -10.44 7.21
#